data_AF-A0A2E1NZS3-F1
#
_entry.id   AF-A0A2E1NZS3-F1
#
_cell.length_a   1.000
_cell.length_b   1.000
_cell.length_c   1.000
_cell.angle_alpha   90.00
_cell.angle_beta   90.00
_cell.angle_gamma   90.00
#
_symmetry.space_group_name_H-M   'P 1'
#
loop_
_entity.id
_entity.type
_entity.pdbx_description
1 polymer ?
#
loop_
_entity_poly.entity_id
_entity_poly.type
_entity_poly.pdbx_seq_one_letter_code
_entity_poly.pdbx_strand_id
1 'polypeptide(L)'
;MATESLAPVAAITDLILGTLTIILANRAVNHDPHKRFTALLFGWTFIFIGAYYMMISVIELQYPDGVFGWSLIQFGTFAPTGDGTFDALVFMLYGLQAGINILTLALALHLPFDLGSGRGWTSVIIGGVGAYAVVMPIVVMFGGFSITVIQSIMIFATSAIWTMIYIRGIVAELVNGDEEARSASKGAGLLLIAFYSGTMIWWLSTVMLANNEWFSGVIAQMSESSSIFYLLGVETLWVSGLMPLMVVFFGEGYRTFKKGTSLLSVVIFVVAVIGFINYFIDIAVSDILVSCYETECQELPAAYRVWETLTTGVLSFLFVPMLFVYILIQYRLIDTSSDENRNLLRIMILLLLLIVSSSFIEMIQSLIPVPQMVTASLLAIAVAFFIGWEERITGWFVDESTDGETVSGDHILAQSFSKFTVLMSVVLVYIISISWLFAAMGVGA
;
A
#
# COMPACT_ATOMS: atom_id res chain seq x y z
N MET A 1 5.52 18.81 -19.99
CA MET A 1 6.79 18.17 -19.55
C MET A 1 6.35 16.92 -18.80
N ALA A 2 6.58 15.74 -19.37
CA ALA A 2 6.17 14.49 -18.74
C ALA A 2 6.97 14.32 -17.44
N THR A 3 6.28 14.32 -16.30
CA THR A 3 6.84 13.80 -15.06
C THR A 3 7.05 12.30 -15.28
N GLU A 4 8.29 11.82 -15.21
CA GLU A 4 8.58 10.39 -15.33
C GLU A 4 7.87 9.64 -14.20
N SER A 5 7.01 8.68 -14.57
CA SER A 5 6.25 7.88 -13.61
C SER A 5 7.18 6.97 -12.84
N LEU A 6 7.00 6.91 -11.51
CA LEU A 6 7.72 6.00 -10.62
C LEU A 6 7.09 4.58 -10.60
N ALA A 7 5.95 4.38 -11.27
CA ALA A 7 5.25 3.09 -11.30
C ALA A 7 6.10 1.92 -11.85
N PRO A 8 6.93 2.08 -12.91
CA PRO A 8 7.74 0.97 -13.42
C PRO A 8 8.78 0.49 -12.41
N VAL A 9 9.37 1.43 -11.67
CA VAL A 9 10.34 1.15 -10.62
C VAL A 9 9.66 0.41 -9.47
N ALA A 10 8.50 0.89 -9.02
CA ALA A 10 7.72 0.24 -7.97
C ALA A 10 7.33 -1.19 -8.38
N ALA A 11 6.88 -1.38 -9.62
CA ALA A 11 6.52 -2.68 -10.17
C ALA A 11 7.65 -3.71 -10.05
N ILE A 12 8.86 -3.36 -10.51
CA ILE A 12 10.02 -4.25 -10.45
C ILE A 12 10.42 -4.52 -8.99
N THR A 13 10.42 -3.48 -8.16
CA THR A 13 10.80 -3.58 -6.75
C THR A 13 9.89 -4.54 -6.00
N ASP A 14 8.57 -4.34 -6.08
CA ASP A 14 7.59 -5.16 -5.37
C ASP A 14 7.55 -6.60 -5.90
N LEU A 15 7.73 -6.82 -7.21
CA LEU A 15 7.84 -8.19 -7.76
C LEU A 15 9.08 -8.93 -7.23
N ILE A 16 10.24 -8.26 -7.16
CA ILE A 16 11.47 -8.85 -6.63
C ILE A 16 11.33 -9.11 -5.12
N LEU A 17 10.81 -8.15 -4.35
CA LEU A 17 10.57 -8.32 -2.92
C LEU A 17 9.60 -9.46 -2.63
N GLY A 18 8.50 -9.54 -3.38
CA GLY A 18 7.50 -10.59 -3.24
C GLY A 18 8.07 -11.98 -3.51
N THR A 19 8.82 -12.14 -4.61
CA THR A 19 9.45 -13.42 -4.96
C THR A 19 10.52 -13.83 -3.95
N LEU A 20 11.40 -12.92 -3.53
CA LEU A 20 12.42 -13.19 -2.50
C LEU A 20 11.77 -13.56 -1.17
N THR A 21 10.72 -12.85 -0.75
CA THR A 21 9.99 -13.13 0.49
C THR A 21 9.38 -14.54 0.47
N ILE A 22 8.79 -14.97 -0.65
CA ILE A 22 8.24 -16.33 -0.79
C ILE A 22 9.35 -17.39 -0.75
N ILE A 23 10.49 -17.14 -1.41
CA ILE A 23 11.64 -18.06 -1.39
C ILE A 23 12.15 -18.22 0.04
N LEU A 24 12.34 -17.10 0.75
CA LEU A 24 12.81 -17.07 2.13
C LEU A 24 11.83 -17.76 3.08
N ALA A 25 10.53 -17.51 2.94
CA ALA A 25 9.48 -18.16 3.73
C ALA A 25 9.44 -19.68 3.48
N ASN A 26 9.71 -20.14 2.26
CA ASN A 26 9.71 -21.57 1.96
C ASN A 26 10.96 -22.32 2.45
N ARG A 27 12.09 -21.62 2.62
CA ARG A 27 13.33 -22.18 3.16
C ARG A 27 13.32 -22.29 4.69
N ALA A 28 12.50 -21.49 5.37
CA ALA A 28 12.37 -21.46 6.83
C ALA A 28 11.53 -22.64 7.39
N VAL A 29 11.95 -23.89 7.15
CA VAL A 29 11.18 -25.09 7.51
C VAL A 29 11.07 -25.31 9.02
N ASN A 30 12.08 -24.87 9.80
CA ASN A 30 12.11 -25.00 11.25
C ASN A 30 11.55 -23.77 12.00
N HIS A 31 11.06 -22.78 11.25
CA HIS A 31 10.53 -21.54 11.81
C HIS A 31 9.07 -21.69 12.20
N ASP A 32 8.58 -20.78 13.04
CA ASP A 32 7.18 -20.75 13.48
C ASP A 32 6.22 -20.80 12.26
N PRO A 33 5.35 -21.82 12.15
CA PRO A 33 4.38 -21.97 11.06
C PRO A 33 3.51 -20.72 10.83
N HIS A 34 3.16 -19.99 11.89
CA HIS A 34 2.35 -18.78 11.80
C HIS A 34 3.12 -17.63 11.17
N LYS A 35 4.38 -17.43 11.59
CA LYS A 35 5.28 -16.44 11.00
C LYS A 35 5.54 -16.73 9.53
N ARG A 36 5.72 -18.00 9.19
CA ARG A 36 5.88 -18.46 7.81
C ARG A 36 4.65 -18.16 6.95
N PHE A 37 3.43 -18.42 7.44
CA PHE A 37 2.21 -18.07 6.69
C PHE A 37 2.08 -16.56 6.48
N THR A 38 2.38 -15.78 7.52
CA THR A 38 2.36 -14.31 7.45
C THR A 38 3.36 -13.78 6.43
N ALA A 39 4.56 -14.36 6.37
CA ALA A 39 5.55 -14.03 5.33
C ALA A 39 5.05 -14.37 3.91
N LEU A 40 4.32 -15.48 3.74
CA LEU A 40 3.69 -15.80 2.45
C LEU A 40 2.58 -14.81 2.08
N LEU A 41 1.78 -14.34 3.04
CA LEU A 41 0.78 -13.28 2.81
C LEU A 41 1.45 -11.99 2.32
N PHE A 42 2.54 -11.55 2.95
CA PHE A 42 3.33 -10.41 2.47
C PHE A 42 3.89 -10.64 1.07
N GLY A 43 4.51 -11.79 0.85
CA GLY A 43 5.13 -12.12 -0.44
C GLY A 43 4.13 -12.07 -1.59
N TRP A 44 2.92 -12.60 -1.40
CA TRP A 44 1.85 -12.50 -2.39
C TRP A 44 1.24 -11.10 -2.50
N THR A 45 1.11 -10.37 -1.39
CA THR A 45 0.66 -8.95 -1.43
C THR A 45 1.59 -8.13 -2.31
N PHE A 46 2.91 -8.30 -2.16
CA PHE A 46 3.91 -7.67 -3.01
C PHE A 46 3.82 -8.06 -4.48
N ILE A 47 3.59 -9.33 -4.79
CA ILE A 47 3.41 -9.76 -6.19
C ILE A 47 2.19 -9.08 -6.81
N PHE A 48 1.09 -8.97 -6.08
CA PHE A 48 -0.12 -8.31 -6.56
C PHE A 48 0.08 -6.79 -6.72
N ILE A 49 0.75 -6.12 -5.76
CA ILE A 49 1.11 -4.70 -5.86
C ILE A 49 2.03 -4.45 -7.05
N GLY A 50 3.07 -5.27 -7.21
CA GLY A 50 4.03 -5.14 -8.32
C GLY A 50 3.38 -5.38 -9.69
N ALA A 51 2.49 -6.38 -9.79
CA ALA A 51 1.69 -6.59 -10.99
C ALA A 51 0.72 -5.43 -11.26
N TYR A 52 0.13 -4.83 -10.21
CA TYR A 52 -0.75 -3.67 -10.32
C TYR A 52 0.03 -2.47 -10.89
N TYR A 53 1.19 -2.13 -10.33
CA TYR A 53 2.02 -1.05 -10.87
C TYR A 53 2.59 -1.34 -12.27
N MET A 54 2.85 -2.61 -12.59
CA MET A 54 3.23 -3.02 -13.95
C MET A 54 2.11 -2.68 -14.95
N MET A 55 0.85 -2.96 -14.61
CA MET A 55 -0.28 -2.63 -15.47
C MET A 55 -0.47 -1.11 -15.60
N ILE A 56 -0.28 -0.33 -14.52
CA ILE A 56 -0.28 1.14 -14.59
C ILE A 56 0.78 1.63 -15.58
N SER A 57 2.00 1.10 -15.48
CA SER A 57 3.11 1.49 -16.37
C SER A 57 2.82 1.18 -17.84
N VAL A 58 2.17 0.04 -18.12
CA VAL A 58 1.77 -0.33 -19.49
C VAL A 58 0.71 0.62 -20.02
N ILE A 59 -0.28 0.98 -19.19
CA ILE A 59 -1.32 1.94 -19.56
C ILE A 59 -0.72 3.31 -19.85
N GLU A 60 0.09 3.85 -18.94
CA GLU A 60 0.74 5.16 -19.12
C GLU A 60 1.60 5.23 -20.38
N LEU A 61 2.24 4.12 -20.77
CA LEU A 61 3.07 4.05 -21.96
C LEU A 61 2.26 3.93 -23.27
N GLN A 62 1.21 3.10 -23.27
CA GLN A 62 0.42 2.80 -24.47
C GLN A 62 -0.72 3.79 -24.71
N TYR A 63 -1.24 4.39 -23.64
CA TYR A 63 -2.39 5.28 -23.64
C TYR A 63 -2.05 6.61 -22.95
N PRO A 64 -1.09 7.40 -23.48
CA PRO A 64 -0.63 8.63 -22.85
C PRO A 64 -1.71 9.73 -22.79
N ASP A 65 -2.69 9.68 -23.70
CA ASP A 65 -3.85 10.57 -23.72
C ASP A 65 -5.05 10.01 -22.92
N GLY A 66 -4.93 8.76 -22.43
CA GLY A 66 -5.93 8.14 -21.58
C GLY A 66 -5.89 8.79 -20.20
N VAL A 67 -7.02 9.37 -19.77
CA VAL A 67 -7.17 9.88 -18.40
C VAL A 67 -7.20 8.67 -17.46
N PHE A 68 -6.03 8.21 -17.01
CA PHE A 68 -5.90 7.17 -16.01
C PHE A 68 -5.42 7.77 -14.69
N GLY A 69 -6.30 7.81 -13.69
CA GLY A 69 -6.00 8.19 -12.32
C GLY A 69 -6.40 7.09 -11.34
N TRP A 70 -5.69 7.01 -10.20
CA TRP A 70 -5.99 6.08 -9.10
C TRP A 70 -7.47 6.12 -8.64
N SER A 71 -8.10 7.28 -8.81
CA SER A 71 -9.51 7.55 -8.53
C SER A 71 -10.48 6.71 -9.39
N LEU A 72 -10.14 6.34 -10.62
CA LEU A 72 -11.05 5.61 -11.53
C LEU A 72 -11.40 4.22 -11.01
N ILE A 73 -10.40 3.51 -10.49
CA ILE A 73 -10.56 2.15 -9.98
C ILE A 73 -11.08 2.20 -8.55
N GLN A 74 -10.47 3.07 -7.72
CA GLN A 74 -10.78 3.16 -6.30
C GLN A 74 -12.20 3.70 -6.04
N PHE A 75 -12.64 4.69 -6.82
CA PHE A 75 -14.00 5.23 -6.75
C PHE A 75 -14.93 4.66 -7.81
N GLY A 76 -14.47 3.74 -8.67
CA GLY A 76 -15.37 3.02 -9.57
C GLY A 76 -16.05 3.90 -10.63
N THR A 77 -15.35 4.94 -11.10
CA THR A 77 -15.86 5.86 -12.12
C THR A 77 -15.48 5.47 -13.54
N PHE A 78 -14.73 4.37 -13.70
CA PHE A 78 -14.39 3.84 -15.01
C PHE A 78 -15.64 3.35 -15.77
N ALA A 79 -15.78 3.79 -17.01
CA ALA A 79 -16.72 3.25 -17.99
C ALA A 79 -15.92 2.60 -19.13
N PRO A 80 -16.26 1.37 -19.55
CA PRO A 80 -15.59 0.71 -20.68
C PRO A 80 -15.63 1.58 -21.93
N THR A 81 -14.49 1.66 -22.62
CA THR A 81 -14.28 2.56 -23.75
C THR A 81 -14.59 1.90 -25.09
N GLY A 82 -14.70 0.57 -25.12
CA GLY A 82 -14.81 -0.22 -26.34
C GLY A 82 -13.45 -0.53 -26.99
N ASP A 83 -12.35 0.01 -26.48
CA ASP A 83 -11.01 -0.50 -26.78
C ASP A 83 -10.75 -1.74 -25.92
N GLY A 84 -10.89 -2.92 -26.53
CA GLY A 84 -10.73 -4.20 -25.85
C GLY A 84 -9.35 -4.41 -25.20
N THR A 85 -8.30 -3.69 -25.61
CA THR A 85 -6.99 -3.80 -24.96
C THR A 85 -6.93 -2.90 -23.72
N PHE A 86 -7.38 -1.66 -23.82
CA PHE A 86 -7.43 -0.73 -22.70
C PHE A 86 -8.37 -1.23 -21.61
N ASP A 87 -9.57 -1.65 -21.99
CA ASP A 87 -10.58 -2.17 -21.05
C ASP A 87 -10.06 -3.43 -20.34
N ALA A 88 -9.35 -4.32 -21.05
CA ALA A 88 -8.71 -5.50 -20.43
C ALA A 88 -7.65 -5.10 -19.39
N LEU A 89 -6.84 -4.08 -19.65
CA LEU A 89 -5.82 -3.59 -18.72
C LEU A 89 -6.46 -3.02 -17.44
N VAL A 90 -7.54 -2.23 -17.58
CA VAL A 90 -8.27 -1.67 -16.43
C VAL A 90 -8.97 -2.77 -15.63
N PHE A 91 -9.55 -3.77 -16.31
CA PHE A 91 -10.13 -4.95 -15.67
C PHE A 91 -9.10 -5.76 -14.87
N MET A 92 -7.87 -5.91 -15.41
CA MET A 92 -6.77 -6.56 -14.69
C MET A 92 -6.37 -5.75 -13.45
N LEU A 93 -6.24 -4.44 -13.57
CA LEU A 93 -5.94 -3.57 -12.42
C LEU A 93 -6.99 -3.70 -11.31
N TYR A 94 -8.28 -3.74 -11.66
CA TYR A 94 -9.33 -3.97 -10.67
C TYR A 94 -9.19 -5.32 -9.98
N GLY A 95 -8.97 -6.40 -10.75
CA GLY A 95 -8.77 -7.74 -10.19
C GLY A 95 -7.57 -7.81 -9.24
N LEU A 96 -6.47 -7.15 -9.61
CA LEU A 96 -5.28 -7.04 -8.77
C LEU A 96 -5.56 -6.25 -7.50
N GLN A 97 -6.24 -5.09 -7.59
CA GLN A 97 -6.65 -4.28 -6.44
C GLN A 97 -7.56 -5.05 -5.48
N ALA A 98 -8.53 -5.80 -6.01
CA ALA A 98 -9.38 -6.68 -5.20
C ALA A 98 -8.55 -7.74 -4.45
N GLY A 99 -7.55 -8.32 -5.10
CA GLY A 99 -6.58 -9.24 -4.52
C GLY A 99 -5.73 -8.61 -3.42
N ILE A 100 -5.22 -7.39 -3.63
CA ILE A 100 -4.47 -6.63 -2.62
C ILE A 100 -5.34 -6.42 -1.39
N ASN A 101 -6.55 -5.88 -1.54
CA ASN A 101 -7.40 -5.53 -0.41
C ASN A 101 -7.81 -6.75 0.45
N ILE A 102 -8.08 -7.91 -0.17
CA ILE A 102 -8.41 -9.13 0.58
C ILE A 102 -7.19 -9.75 1.26
N LEU A 103 -6.00 -9.64 0.66
CA LEU A 103 -4.75 -10.06 1.29
C LEU A 103 -4.40 -9.15 2.47
N THR A 104 -4.64 -7.84 2.36
CA THR A 104 -4.47 -6.88 3.47
C THR A 104 -5.42 -7.20 4.62
N LEU A 105 -6.68 -7.55 4.35
CA LEU A 105 -7.59 -8.04 5.40
C LEU A 105 -7.10 -9.33 6.03
N ALA A 106 -6.62 -10.29 5.24
CA ALA A 106 -6.03 -11.52 5.78
C ALA A 106 -4.79 -11.24 6.65
N LEU A 107 -3.95 -10.29 6.27
CA LEU A 107 -2.83 -9.82 7.09
C LEU A 107 -3.32 -9.20 8.41
N ALA A 108 -4.36 -8.37 8.38
CA ALA A 108 -4.91 -7.77 9.59
C ALA A 108 -5.49 -8.78 10.57
N LEU A 109 -5.97 -9.92 10.07
CA LEU A 109 -6.45 -11.02 10.89
C LEU A 109 -5.33 -11.85 11.52
N HIS A 110 -4.11 -11.85 10.94
CA HIS A 110 -2.98 -12.67 11.40
C HIS A 110 -1.85 -11.90 12.10
N LEU A 111 -1.73 -10.59 11.88
CA LEU A 111 -0.63 -9.75 12.36
C LEU A 111 -1.17 -8.45 12.99
N PRO A 112 -0.69 -8.05 14.18
CA PRO A 112 0.44 -8.61 14.96
C PRO A 112 0.13 -9.85 15.82
N PHE A 113 -1.14 -10.22 15.99
CA PHE A 113 -1.56 -11.47 16.61
C PHE A 113 -2.71 -12.08 15.82
N ASP A 114 -2.83 -13.41 15.87
CA ASP A 114 -3.94 -14.10 15.22
C ASP A 114 -5.25 -13.80 15.97
N LEU A 115 -6.22 -13.24 15.25
CA LEU A 115 -7.56 -12.96 15.76
C LEU A 115 -8.46 -14.20 15.73
N GLY A 116 -8.11 -15.21 14.96
CA GLY A 116 -8.82 -16.48 14.94
C GLY A 116 -8.13 -17.57 15.76
N SER A 117 -8.92 -18.58 16.11
CA SER A 117 -8.42 -19.77 16.78
C SER A 117 -9.11 -21.01 16.19
N GLY A 118 -8.37 -22.11 16.09
CA GLY A 118 -8.84 -23.42 15.66
C GLY A 118 -8.17 -23.94 14.40
N ARG A 119 -8.10 -25.28 14.30
CA ARG A 119 -7.44 -26.02 13.20
C ARG A 119 -7.98 -25.67 11.79
N GLY A 120 -9.17 -25.10 11.69
CA GLY A 120 -9.81 -24.72 10.42
C GLY A 120 -9.60 -23.26 10.02
N TRP A 121 -9.13 -22.39 10.92
CA TRP A 121 -9.12 -20.94 10.70
C TRP A 121 -8.32 -20.52 9.45
N THR A 122 -7.08 -20.99 9.33
CA THR A 122 -6.24 -20.73 8.15
C THR A 122 -6.88 -21.26 6.86
N SER A 123 -7.58 -22.40 6.93
CA SER A 123 -8.26 -22.94 5.75
C SER A 123 -9.46 -22.09 5.33
N VAL A 124 -10.19 -21.54 6.30
CA VAL A 124 -11.29 -20.58 6.05
C VAL A 124 -10.76 -19.31 5.42
N ILE A 125 -9.64 -18.77 5.91
CA ILE A 125 -9.00 -17.58 5.31
C ILE A 125 -8.56 -17.88 3.88
N ILE A 126 -7.83 -18.97 3.64
CA ILE A 126 -7.39 -19.35 2.28
C ILE A 126 -8.60 -19.49 1.34
N GLY A 127 -9.66 -20.17 1.79
CA GLY A 127 -10.89 -20.33 1.02
C GLY A 127 -11.61 -19.00 0.77
N GLY A 128 -11.69 -18.13 1.76
CA GLY A 128 -12.32 -16.82 1.67
C GLY A 128 -11.57 -15.87 0.73
N VAL A 129 -10.24 -15.83 0.82
CA VAL A 129 -9.37 -15.06 -0.09
C VAL A 129 -9.59 -15.53 -1.53
N GLY A 130 -9.56 -16.84 -1.77
CA GLY A 130 -9.78 -17.41 -3.10
C GLY A 130 -11.17 -17.12 -3.65
N ALA A 131 -12.22 -17.31 -2.84
CA ALA A 131 -13.59 -17.04 -3.25
C ALA A 131 -13.81 -15.57 -3.59
N TYR A 132 -13.33 -14.65 -2.74
CA TYR A 132 -13.46 -13.21 -2.96
C TYR A 132 -12.72 -12.76 -4.22
N ALA A 133 -11.47 -13.19 -4.39
CA ALA A 133 -10.64 -12.81 -5.54
C ALA A 133 -11.18 -13.35 -6.88
N VAL A 134 -11.97 -14.43 -6.87
CA VAL A 134 -12.63 -14.96 -8.07
C VAL A 134 -13.97 -14.26 -8.31
N VAL A 135 -14.80 -14.11 -7.29
CA VAL A 135 -16.19 -13.63 -7.41
C VAL A 135 -16.25 -12.12 -7.64
N MET A 136 -15.47 -11.32 -6.90
CA MET A 136 -15.62 -9.86 -6.93
C MET A 136 -15.31 -9.24 -8.31
N PRO A 137 -14.25 -9.68 -9.04
CA PRO A 137 -14.02 -9.24 -10.42
C PRO A 137 -15.22 -9.47 -11.34
N ILE A 138 -15.87 -10.64 -11.26
CA ILE A 138 -17.04 -10.96 -12.08
C ILE A 138 -18.22 -10.03 -11.74
N VAL A 139 -18.48 -9.83 -10.44
CA VAL A 139 -19.59 -9.00 -9.97
C VAL A 139 -19.44 -7.56 -10.48
N VAL A 140 -18.24 -7.00 -10.45
CA VAL A 140 -18.00 -5.63 -10.94
C VAL A 140 -18.00 -5.55 -12.46
N MET A 141 -17.38 -6.50 -13.16
CA MET A 141 -17.37 -6.49 -14.62
C MET A 141 -18.78 -6.57 -15.21
N PHE A 142 -19.70 -7.32 -14.59
CA PHE A 142 -21.10 -7.38 -15.04
C PHE A 142 -22.01 -6.30 -14.45
N GLY A 143 -21.79 -5.93 -13.18
CA GLY A 143 -22.67 -5.02 -12.46
C GLY A 143 -22.27 -3.54 -12.56
N GLY A 144 -21.12 -3.25 -13.15
CA GLY A 144 -20.56 -1.91 -13.31
C GLY A 144 -19.54 -1.53 -12.23
N PHE A 145 -18.66 -0.60 -12.58
CA PHE A 145 -17.56 -0.16 -11.72
C PHE A 145 -18.01 0.61 -10.49
N SER A 146 -19.21 1.19 -10.45
CA SER A 146 -19.72 1.84 -9.23
C SER A 146 -19.84 0.87 -8.04
N ILE A 147 -19.91 -0.45 -8.29
CA ILE A 147 -19.92 -1.51 -7.27
C ILE A 147 -18.56 -1.65 -6.58
N THR A 148 -17.44 -1.17 -7.17
CA THR A 148 -16.11 -1.25 -6.53
C THR A 148 -16.10 -0.58 -5.17
N VAL A 149 -16.97 0.39 -4.93
CA VAL A 149 -17.11 1.09 -3.65
C VAL A 149 -17.45 0.15 -2.48
N ILE A 150 -17.98 -1.05 -2.73
CA ILE A 150 -18.19 -2.07 -1.69
C ILE A 150 -16.86 -2.49 -1.05
N GLN A 151 -15.75 -2.40 -1.78
CA GLN A 151 -14.42 -2.70 -1.24
C GLN A 151 -14.03 -1.73 -0.11
N SER A 152 -14.62 -0.53 -0.04
CA SER A 152 -14.40 0.41 1.07
C SER A 152 -14.75 -0.19 2.43
N ILE A 153 -15.72 -1.12 2.50
CA ILE A 153 -16.07 -1.82 3.75
C ILE A 153 -14.89 -2.68 4.23
N MET A 154 -14.24 -3.40 3.31
CA MET A 154 -13.08 -4.24 3.64
C MET A 154 -11.86 -3.37 4.00
N ILE A 155 -11.63 -2.30 3.24
CA ILE A 155 -10.58 -1.32 3.53
C ILE A 155 -10.78 -0.71 4.92
N PHE A 156 -12.01 -0.31 5.27
CA PHE A 156 -12.31 0.21 6.60
C PHE A 156 -12.19 -0.84 7.69
N ALA A 157 -12.64 -2.08 7.44
CA ALA A 157 -12.54 -3.18 8.41
C ALA A 157 -11.08 -3.45 8.81
N THR A 158 -10.17 -3.53 7.83
CA THR A 158 -8.74 -3.71 8.09
C THR A 158 -8.16 -2.55 8.90
N SER A 159 -8.47 -1.29 8.52
CA SER A 159 -8.06 -0.10 9.27
C SER A 159 -8.56 -0.14 10.71
N ALA A 160 -9.83 -0.49 10.92
CA ALA A 160 -10.44 -0.60 12.24
C ALA A 160 -9.81 -1.70 13.09
N ILE A 161 -9.52 -2.87 12.50
CA ILE A 161 -8.86 -3.97 13.19
C ILE A 161 -7.50 -3.51 13.73
N TRP A 162 -6.61 -2.99 12.88
CA TRP A 162 -5.30 -2.55 13.34
C TRP A 162 -5.38 -1.37 14.32
N THR A 163 -6.33 -0.46 14.13
CA THR A 163 -6.52 0.65 15.09
C THR A 163 -6.91 0.14 16.46
N MET A 164 -7.81 -0.85 16.54
CA MET A 164 -8.21 -1.46 17.81
C MET A 164 -7.06 -2.21 18.46
N ILE A 165 -6.24 -2.91 17.68
CA ILE A 165 -5.03 -3.56 18.17
C ILE A 165 -4.05 -2.53 18.75
N TYR A 166 -3.84 -1.41 18.04
CA TYR A 166 -3.00 -0.31 18.49
C TYR A 166 -3.51 0.27 19.82
N ILE A 167 -4.80 0.60 19.92
CA ILE A 167 -5.42 1.14 21.15
C ILE A 167 -5.22 0.17 22.31
N ARG A 168 -5.48 -1.12 22.09
CA ARG A 168 -5.30 -2.12 23.15
C ARG A 168 -3.84 -2.19 23.62
N GLY A 169 -2.90 -2.20 22.69
CA GLY A 169 -1.47 -2.28 23.00
C GLY A 169 -0.96 -1.03 23.73
N ILE A 170 -1.36 0.18 23.30
CA ILE A 170 -0.91 1.41 23.96
C ILE A 170 -1.51 1.58 25.37
N VAL A 171 -2.76 1.17 25.57
CA VAL A 171 -3.40 1.18 26.90
C VAL A 171 -2.68 0.18 27.82
N ALA A 172 -2.42 -1.03 27.35
CA ALA A 172 -1.67 -2.02 28.11
C ALA A 172 -0.24 -1.53 28.47
N GLU A 173 0.47 -0.91 27.53
CA GLU A 173 1.82 -0.39 27.76
C GLU A 173 1.85 0.79 28.75
N LEU A 174 0.99 1.79 28.56
CA LEU A 174 1.08 3.07 29.28
C LEU A 174 0.25 3.15 30.56
N VAL A 175 -0.80 2.35 30.66
CA VAL A 175 -1.68 2.30 31.84
C VAL A 175 -1.35 1.09 32.70
N ASN A 176 -1.22 -0.10 32.09
CA ASN A 176 -1.00 -1.35 32.84
C ASN A 176 0.49 -1.69 33.04
N GLY A 177 1.40 -0.99 32.35
CA GLY A 177 2.85 -1.20 32.48
C GLY A 177 3.36 -2.46 31.78
N ASP A 178 2.58 -3.05 30.87
CA ASP A 178 2.95 -4.25 30.11
C ASP A 178 3.84 -3.86 28.91
N GLU A 179 5.15 -4.08 29.05
CA GLU A 179 6.11 -3.74 28.00
C GLU A 179 6.04 -4.67 26.78
N GLU A 180 5.54 -5.90 26.92
CA GLU A 180 5.38 -6.85 25.81
C GLU A 180 4.28 -6.39 24.85
N ALA A 181 3.24 -5.72 25.37
CA ALA A 181 2.15 -5.16 24.57
C ALA A 181 2.58 -4.09 23.57
N ARG A 182 3.77 -3.48 23.76
CA ARG A 182 4.36 -2.50 22.84
C ARG A 182 4.66 -3.10 21.47
N SER A 183 5.06 -4.36 21.42
CA SER A 183 5.35 -5.07 20.18
C SER A 183 4.11 -5.05 19.26
N ALA A 184 2.95 -5.41 19.82
CA ALA A 184 1.70 -5.44 19.07
C ALA A 184 1.23 -4.03 18.63
N SER A 185 1.28 -3.03 19.51
CA SER A 185 0.88 -1.67 19.11
C SER A 185 1.80 -1.10 18.03
N LYS A 186 3.12 -1.28 18.16
CA LYS A 186 4.08 -0.83 17.15
C LYS A 186 3.81 -1.48 15.79
N GLY A 187 3.51 -2.77 15.76
CA GLY A 187 3.26 -3.52 14.51
C GLY A 187 2.01 -3.06 13.81
N ALA A 188 0.91 -2.93 14.56
CA ALA A 188 -0.34 -2.41 14.02
C ALA A 188 -0.19 -0.96 13.52
N GLY A 189 0.52 -0.11 14.26
CA GLY A 189 0.80 1.27 13.84
C GLY A 189 1.63 1.34 12.54
N LEU A 190 2.65 0.51 12.41
CA LEU A 190 3.45 0.42 11.18
C LEU A 190 2.62 -0.10 10.00
N LEU A 191 1.78 -1.12 10.19
CA LEU A 191 0.91 -1.65 9.15
C LEU A 191 -0.14 -0.65 8.68
N LEU A 192 -0.71 0.12 9.62
CA LEU A 192 -1.61 1.23 9.29
C LEU A 192 -0.91 2.24 8.39
N ILE A 193 0.32 2.62 8.71
CA ILE A 193 1.10 3.52 7.84
C ILE A 193 1.40 2.84 6.50
N ALA A 194 1.81 1.56 6.49
CA ALA A 194 2.15 0.84 5.26
C ALA A 194 1.01 0.87 4.22
N PHE A 195 -0.22 0.59 4.66
CA PHE A 195 -1.35 0.42 3.76
C PHE A 195 -2.25 1.65 3.62
N TYR A 196 -2.28 2.54 4.63
CA TYR A 196 -3.20 3.68 4.66
C TYR A 196 -2.51 5.03 4.58
N SER A 197 -1.18 5.10 4.56
CA SER A 197 -0.48 6.39 4.53
C SER A 197 -0.90 7.30 3.37
N GLY A 198 -1.20 6.73 2.19
CA GLY A 198 -1.80 7.47 1.08
C GLY A 198 -3.09 8.20 1.47
N THR A 199 -4.03 7.51 2.13
CA THR A 199 -5.27 8.12 2.65
C THR A 199 -5.07 8.98 3.90
N MET A 200 -4.06 8.69 4.72
CA MET A 200 -3.74 9.46 5.93
C MET A 200 -3.21 10.85 5.59
N ILE A 201 -2.52 11.03 4.47
CA ILE A 201 -2.07 12.35 4.03
C ILE A 201 -3.27 13.31 3.87
N TRP A 202 -4.42 12.82 3.41
CA TRP A 202 -5.60 13.66 3.17
C TRP A 202 -6.42 13.95 4.43
N TRP A 203 -5.89 13.66 5.63
CA TRP A 203 -6.65 13.72 6.88
C TRP A 203 -7.31 15.07 7.13
N LEU A 204 -6.60 16.17 6.87
CA LEU A 204 -7.12 17.51 7.17
C LEU A 204 -8.19 17.90 6.15
N SER A 205 -7.99 17.53 4.88
CA SER A 205 -8.98 17.67 3.81
C SER A 205 -10.24 16.85 4.12
N THR A 206 -10.12 15.68 4.74
CA THR A 206 -11.26 14.89 5.26
C THR A 206 -11.97 15.59 6.42
N VAL A 207 -11.22 16.11 7.41
CA VAL A 207 -11.81 16.80 8.59
C VAL A 207 -12.57 18.06 8.18
N MET A 208 -12.00 18.83 7.26
CA MET A 208 -12.56 20.09 6.79
C MET A 208 -13.59 19.90 5.67
N LEU A 209 -13.85 18.66 5.25
CA LEU A 209 -14.71 18.30 4.13
C LEU A 209 -14.27 18.90 2.78
N ALA A 210 -13.02 19.34 2.65
CA ALA A 210 -12.46 19.84 1.40
C ALA A 210 -12.35 18.75 0.33
N ASN A 211 -12.26 17.48 0.73
CA ASN A 211 -12.34 16.34 -0.21
C ASN A 211 -13.63 16.35 -1.03
N ASN A 212 -14.71 16.95 -0.52
CA ASN A 212 -16.00 16.98 -1.22
C ASN A 212 -15.99 17.94 -2.39
N GLU A 213 -15.18 19.01 -2.34
CA GLU A 213 -15.02 19.93 -3.46
C GLU A 213 -14.29 19.22 -4.60
N TRP A 214 -13.19 18.52 -4.31
CA TRP A 214 -12.51 17.67 -5.28
C TRP A 214 -13.42 16.54 -5.81
N PHE A 215 -14.12 15.85 -4.92
CA PHE A 215 -14.99 14.72 -5.29
C PHE A 215 -16.23 15.16 -6.07
N SER A 216 -16.69 16.40 -5.90
CA SER A 216 -17.79 16.94 -6.70
C SER A 216 -17.44 16.97 -8.20
N GLY A 217 -16.17 17.25 -8.55
CA GLY A 217 -15.67 17.16 -9.92
C GLY A 217 -15.68 15.73 -10.46
N VAL A 218 -15.42 14.73 -9.61
CA VAL A 218 -15.50 13.31 -9.97
C VAL A 218 -16.95 12.88 -10.22
N ILE A 219 -17.89 13.28 -9.36
CA ILE A 219 -19.32 13.00 -9.53
C ILE A 219 -19.86 13.68 -10.80
N ALA A 220 -19.42 14.90 -11.11
CA ALA A 220 -19.88 15.65 -12.28
C ALA A 220 -19.54 14.96 -13.62
N GLN A 221 -18.52 14.10 -13.62
CA GLN A 221 -18.12 13.30 -14.79
C GLN A 221 -18.93 12.00 -14.93
N MET A 222 -19.73 11.63 -13.94
CA MET A 222 -20.56 10.42 -13.99
C MET A 222 -21.82 10.67 -14.82
N SER A 223 -22.18 9.70 -15.67
CA SER A 223 -23.37 9.76 -16.54
C SER A 223 -24.69 9.64 -15.78
N GLU A 224 -24.67 9.03 -14.59
CA GLU A 224 -25.83 8.80 -13.74
C GLU A 224 -25.62 9.39 -12.34
N SER A 225 -26.72 9.82 -11.70
CA SER A 225 -26.69 10.29 -10.33
C SER A 225 -26.23 9.19 -9.37
N SER A 226 -25.18 9.44 -8.61
CA SER A 226 -24.64 8.49 -7.65
C SER A 226 -25.64 8.15 -6.54
N SER A 227 -25.74 6.86 -6.19
CA SER A 227 -26.59 6.42 -5.08
C SER A 227 -26.02 6.86 -3.72
N ILE A 228 -26.88 6.97 -2.70
CA ILE A 228 -26.42 7.26 -1.33
C ILE A 228 -25.44 6.22 -0.79
N PHE A 229 -25.59 4.95 -1.19
CA PHE A 229 -24.69 3.87 -0.79
C PHE A 229 -23.29 4.05 -1.38
N TYR A 230 -23.22 4.55 -2.61
CA TYR A 230 -21.95 4.87 -3.24
C TYR A 230 -21.24 6.03 -2.51
N LEU A 231 -21.96 7.12 -2.22
CA LEU A 231 -21.40 8.24 -1.48
C LEU A 231 -20.91 7.83 -0.08
N LEU A 232 -21.69 7.02 0.64
CA LEU A 232 -21.27 6.46 1.93
C LEU A 232 -20.02 5.60 1.82
N GLY A 233 -19.87 4.82 0.75
CA GLY A 233 -18.69 4.00 0.52
C GLY A 233 -17.44 4.84 0.22
N VAL A 234 -17.56 5.96 -0.48
CA VAL A 234 -16.47 6.93 -0.71
C VAL A 234 -16.04 7.55 0.62
N GLU A 235 -16.98 8.04 1.43
CA GLU A 235 -16.68 8.60 2.75
C GLU A 235 -16.03 7.58 3.68
N THR A 236 -16.48 6.33 3.62
CA THR A 236 -15.90 5.23 4.41
C THR A 236 -14.41 5.03 4.09
N LEU A 237 -14.02 5.23 2.83
CA LEU A 237 -12.61 5.17 2.42
C LEU A 237 -11.79 6.31 3.01
N TRP A 238 -12.29 7.55 2.96
CA TRP A 238 -11.58 8.68 3.57
C TRP A 238 -11.47 8.54 5.09
N VAL A 239 -12.53 8.09 5.75
CA VAL A 239 -12.55 7.82 7.18
C VAL A 239 -11.56 6.70 7.55
N SER A 240 -11.34 5.73 6.66
CA SER A 240 -10.38 4.64 6.88
C SER A 240 -8.93 5.11 7.05
N GLY A 241 -8.56 6.28 6.51
CA GLY A 241 -7.26 6.93 6.73
C GLY A 241 -7.27 7.91 7.91
N LEU A 242 -8.33 8.71 8.03
CA LEU A 242 -8.44 9.72 9.09
C LEU A 242 -8.44 9.12 10.50
N MET A 243 -9.28 8.11 10.72
CA MET A 243 -9.50 7.50 12.03
C MET A 243 -8.22 6.90 12.64
N PRO A 244 -7.48 6.01 11.95
CA PRO A 244 -6.22 5.49 12.48
C PRO A 244 -5.17 6.58 12.68
N LEU A 245 -5.07 7.56 11.77
CA LEU A 245 -4.09 8.64 11.93
C LEU A 245 -4.32 9.39 13.24
N MET A 246 -5.56 9.79 13.53
CA MET A 246 -5.89 10.51 14.77
C MET A 246 -5.52 9.68 15.99
N VAL A 247 -5.90 8.40 16.01
CA VAL A 247 -5.61 7.51 17.13
C VAL A 247 -4.10 7.34 17.34
N VAL A 248 -3.34 7.07 16.27
CA VAL A 248 -1.88 6.86 16.38
C VAL A 248 -1.17 8.17 16.67
N PHE A 249 -1.60 9.30 16.12
CA PHE A 249 -1.01 10.62 16.38
C PHE A 249 -1.14 11.02 17.85
N PHE A 250 -2.34 10.93 18.43
CA PHE A 250 -2.54 11.22 19.85
C PHE A 250 -1.89 10.17 20.75
N GLY A 251 -1.95 8.90 20.37
CA GLY A 251 -1.30 7.81 21.08
C GLY A 251 0.22 7.99 21.18
N GLU A 252 0.89 8.13 20.03
CA GLU A 252 2.34 8.37 19.98
C GLU A 252 2.73 9.73 20.56
N GLY A 253 1.87 10.76 20.44
CA GLY A 253 2.03 12.04 21.12
C GLY A 253 2.16 11.84 22.63
N TYR A 254 1.16 11.21 23.24
CA TYR A 254 1.14 10.93 24.68
C TYR A 254 2.31 10.04 25.12
N ARG A 255 2.63 9.01 24.33
CA ARG A 255 3.76 8.12 24.56
C ARG A 255 5.09 8.85 24.53
N THR A 256 5.29 9.73 23.55
CA THR A 256 6.51 10.53 23.40
C THR A 256 6.76 11.39 24.64
N PHE A 257 5.69 11.98 25.20
CA PHE A 257 5.79 12.74 26.46
C PHE A 257 6.17 11.89 27.67
N LYS A 258 5.75 10.61 27.73
CA LYS A 258 5.97 9.74 28.90
C LYS A 258 7.23 8.88 28.84
N LYS A 259 7.50 8.26 27.70
CA LYS A 259 8.55 7.25 27.51
C LYS A 259 9.57 7.61 26.43
N GLY A 260 9.42 8.78 25.79
CA GLY A 260 10.31 9.24 24.73
C GLY A 260 9.89 8.81 23.33
N THR A 261 10.60 9.32 22.34
CA THR A 261 10.26 9.18 20.91
C THR A 261 10.63 7.80 20.37
N SER A 262 9.84 7.31 19.43
CA SER A 262 10.18 6.12 18.63
C SER A 262 10.06 6.37 17.14
N LEU A 263 10.58 5.44 16.32
CA LEU A 263 10.47 5.54 14.86
C LEU A 263 9.01 5.73 14.42
N LEU A 264 8.07 4.96 14.99
CA LEU A 264 6.65 5.10 14.72
C LEU A 264 6.14 6.51 15.02
N SER A 265 6.56 7.09 16.15
CA SER A 265 6.21 8.46 16.55
C SER A 265 6.75 9.49 15.55
N VAL A 266 7.99 9.34 15.09
CA VAL A 266 8.58 10.24 14.09
C VAL A 266 7.80 10.17 12.77
N VAL A 267 7.54 8.96 12.28
CA VAL A 267 6.85 8.76 10.99
C VAL A 267 5.43 9.33 11.05
N ILE A 268 4.67 9.08 12.12
CA ILE A 268 3.29 9.58 12.20
C ILE A 268 3.23 11.11 12.28
N PHE A 269 4.17 11.76 12.97
CA PHE A 269 4.24 13.23 13.00
C PHE A 269 4.60 13.81 11.63
N VAL A 270 5.51 13.16 10.88
CA VAL A 270 5.83 13.56 9.51
C VAL A 270 4.60 13.43 8.61
N VAL A 271 3.88 12.32 8.65
CA VAL A 271 2.63 12.12 7.87
C VAL A 271 1.58 13.18 8.23
N ALA A 272 1.41 13.49 9.52
CA ALA A 272 0.47 14.52 9.96
C ALA A 272 0.83 15.91 9.42
N VAL A 273 2.12 16.29 9.45
CA VAL A 273 2.62 17.56 8.89
C VAL A 273 2.45 17.60 7.38
N ILE A 274 2.78 16.52 6.67
CA ILE A 274 2.56 16.42 5.21
C ILE A 274 1.08 16.61 4.90
N GLY A 275 0.17 16.03 5.68
CA GLY A 275 -1.26 16.22 5.47
C GLY A 275 -1.76 17.63 5.74
N PHE A 276 -1.15 18.33 6.70
CA PHE A 276 -1.40 19.76 6.91
C PHE A 276 -1.00 20.58 5.68
N ILE A 277 0.18 20.30 5.11
CA ILE A 277 0.66 21.01 3.91
C ILE A 277 -0.22 20.69 2.70
N ASN A 278 -0.62 19.43 2.51
CA ASN A 278 -1.50 19.01 1.42
C ASN A 278 -2.80 19.78 1.40
N TYR A 279 -3.48 19.91 2.55
CA TYR A 279 -4.72 20.67 2.64
C TYR A 279 -4.61 22.13 2.15
N PHE A 280 -3.53 22.85 2.49
CA PHE A 280 -3.36 24.22 2.00
C PHE A 280 -3.07 24.27 0.50
N ILE A 281 -2.38 23.26 -0.03
CA ILE A 281 -2.14 23.13 -1.46
C ILE A 281 -3.44 22.82 -2.20
N ASP A 282 -4.28 21.93 -1.67
CA ASP A 282 -5.59 21.59 -2.23
C ASP A 282 -6.47 22.83 -2.30
N ILE A 283 -6.55 23.60 -1.22
CA ILE A 283 -7.31 24.87 -1.19
C ILE A 283 -6.74 25.86 -2.19
N ALA A 284 -5.41 25.98 -2.32
CA ALA A 284 -4.80 26.91 -3.26
C ALA A 284 -5.11 26.57 -4.74
N VAL A 285 -5.49 25.33 -5.02
CA VAL A 285 -5.82 24.83 -6.36
C VAL A 285 -7.33 24.55 -6.50
N SER A 286 -8.13 24.81 -5.47
CA SER A 286 -9.59 24.56 -5.46
C SER A 286 -10.33 25.25 -6.60
N ASP A 287 -10.02 26.51 -6.90
CA ASP A 287 -10.62 27.24 -8.02
C ASP A 287 -10.38 26.54 -9.38
N ILE A 288 -9.21 25.92 -9.55
CA ILE A 288 -8.86 25.14 -10.76
C ILE A 288 -9.65 23.83 -10.78
N LEU A 289 -9.78 23.16 -9.63
CA LEU A 289 -10.58 21.92 -9.51
C LEU A 289 -12.07 22.18 -9.80
N VAL A 290 -12.62 23.27 -9.27
CA VAL A 290 -14.01 23.70 -9.50
C VAL A 290 -14.23 24.16 -10.95
N SER A 291 -13.21 24.68 -11.63
CA SER A 291 -13.30 25.08 -13.04
C SER A 291 -13.73 23.94 -13.97
N CYS A 292 -13.44 22.68 -13.61
CA CYS A 292 -13.86 21.49 -14.37
C CYS A 292 -15.36 21.21 -14.25
N TYR A 293 -16.05 21.80 -13.26
CA TYR A 293 -17.50 21.75 -13.09
C TYR A 293 -18.19 22.96 -13.72
N GLU A 294 -17.66 24.16 -13.49
CA GLU A 294 -18.34 25.40 -13.90
C GLU A 294 -18.03 25.81 -15.36
N THR A 295 -16.86 25.42 -15.88
CA THR A 295 -16.33 25.88 -17.17
C THR A 295 -15.50 24.78 -17.87
N GLU A 296 -14.48 25.14 -18.66
CA GLU A 296 -13.51 24.18 -19.21
C GLU A 296 -12.45 23.85 -18.15
N CYS A 297 -12.08 22.57 -18.06
CA CYS A 297 -11.15 22.08 -17.05
C CYS A 297 -9.75 22.65 -17.28
N GLN A 298 -9.30 23.50 -16.36
CA GLN A 298 -7.99 24.13 -16.42
C GLN A 298 -6.89 23.15 -16.02
N GLU A 299 -5.72 23.25 -16.66
CA GLU A 299 -4.58 22.42 -16.30
C GLU A 299 -4.05 22.75 -14.89
N LEU A 300 -3.79 21.71 -14.11
CA LEU A 300 -3.17 21.85 -12.79
C LEU A 300 -1.79 22.53 -12.91
N PRO A 301 -1.38 23.35 -11.93
CA PRO A 301 -0.06 23.95 -11.92
C PRO A 301 1.04 22.87 -11.88
N ALA A 302 2.17 23.11 -12.55
CA ALA A 302 3.31 22.18 -12.52
C ALA A 302 3.80 21.90 -11.10
N ALA A 303 3.76 22.92 -10.22
CA ALA A 303 4.12 22.79 -8.81
C ALA A 303 3.20 21.81 -8.04
N TYR A 304 1.91 21.76 -8.38
CA TYR A 304 0.96 20.82 -7.76
C TYR A 304 1.28 19.38 -8.18
N ARG A 305 1.46 19.11 -9.48
CA ARG A 305 1.84 17.76 -9.97
C ARG A 305 3.14 17.28 -9.35
N VAL A 306 4.11 18.18 -9.22
CA VAL A 306 5.38 17.94 -8.56
C VAL A 306 5.19 17.56 -7.09
N TRP A 307 4.38 18.33 -6.36
CA TRP A 307 4.09 18.05 -4.95
C TRP A 307 3.35 16.74 -4.74
N GLU A 308 2.35 16.44 -5.57
CA GLU A 308 1.61 15.18 -5.56
C GLU A 308 2.54 13.98 -5.83
N THR A 309 3.44 14.11 -6.82
CA THR A 309 4.46 13.09 -7.12
C THR A 309 5.39 12.88 -5.93
N LEU A 310 5.81 13.95 -5.26
CA LEU A 310 6.71 13.88 -4.10
C LEU A 310 6.02 13.28 -2.88
N THR A 311 4.75 13.59 -2.64
CA THR A 311 4.04 13.15 -1.43
C THR A 311 3.44 11.77 -1.61
N THR A 312 2.59 11.59 -2.62
CA THR A 312 1.90 10.31 -2.88
C THR A 312 2.83 9.31 -3.55
N GLY A 313 3.67 9.76 -4.50
CA GLY A 313 4.59 8.88 -5.23
C GLY A 313 5.71 8.33 -4.35
N VAL A 314 6.48 9.19 -3.65
CA VAL A 314 7.56 8.71 -2.76
C VAL A 314 7.01 7.81 -1.66
N LEU A 315 5.89 8.19 -1.06
CA LEU A 315 5.33 7.43 0.04
C LEU A 315 4.87 6.04 -0.44
N SER A 316 4.09 5.99 -1.52
CA SER A 316 3.50 4.74 -2.00
C SER A 316 4.51 3.83 -2.70
N PHE A 317 5.48 4.41 -3.43
CA PHE A 317 6.43 3.64 -4.25
C PHE A 317 7.76 3.35 -3.56
N LEU A 318 8.19 4.15 -2.59
CA LEU A 318 9.53 4.02 -1.98
C LEU A 318 9.45 3.71 -0.48
N PHE A 319 8.63 4.45 0.26
CA PHE A 319 8.56 4.32 1.71
C PHE A 319 7.85 3.03 2.15
N VAL A 320 6.72 2.70 1.52
CA VAL A 320 5.92 1.51 1.85
C VAL A 320 6.71 0.20 1.69
N PRO A 321 7.42 -0.08 0.57
CA PRO A 321 8.24 -1.29 0.44
C PRO A 321 9.34 -1.39 1.50
N MET A 322 9.98 -0.27 1.85
CA MET A 322 11.01 -0.22 2.89
C MET A 322 10.43 -0.57 4.27
N LEU A 323 9.25 -0.04 4.58
CA LEU A 323 8.57 -0.30 5.84
C LEU A 323 8.10 -1.74 5.96
N PHE A 324 7.71 -2.38 4.86
CA PHE A 324 7.43 -3.82 4.85
C PHE A 324 8.66 -4.69 5.11
N VAL A 325 9.81 -4.37 4.50
CA VAL A 325 11.07 -5.08 4.79
C VAL A 325 11.43 -4.93 6.27
N TYR A 326 11.22 -3.74 6.84
CA TYR A 326 11.36 -3.51 8.27
C TYR A 326 10.46 -4.41 9.11
N ILE A 327 9.17 -4.52 8.78
CA ILE A 327 8.24 -5.42 9.48
C ILE A 327 8.69 -6.89 9.36
N LEU A 328 9.10 -7.34 8.17
CA LEU A 328 9.54 -8.72 7.95
C LEU A 328 10.72 -9.11 8.86
N ILE A 329 11.64 -8.18 9.08
CA ILE A 329 12.84 -8.39 9.89
C ILE A 329 12.55 -8.23 11.38
N GLN A 330 11.89 -7.13 11.77
CA GLN A 330 11.63 -6.79 13.17
C GLN A 330 10.78 -7.85 13.89
N TYR A 331 9.78 -8.40 13.20
CA TYR A 331 8.92 -9.47 13.73
C TYR A 331 9.49 -10.88 13.50
N ARG A 332 10.70 -10.97 12.94
CA ARG A 332 11.37 -12.21 12.52
C ARG A 332 10.42 -13.08 11.70
N LEU A 333 9.72 -12.52 10.72
CA LEU A 333 8.83 -13.29 9.84
C LEU A 333 9.62 -14.23 8.93
N ILE A 334 10.86 -13.83 8.63
CA ILE A 334 11.84 -14.62 7.89
C ILE A 334 12.93 -15.12 8.84
N ASP A 335 13.35 -16.36 8.66
CA ASP A 335 14.43 -16.97 9.42
C ASP A 335 15.81 -16.48 8.91
N THR A 336 16.52 -15.75 9.77
CA THR A 336 17.87 -15.22 9.53
C THR A 336 19.00 -16.07 10.12
N SER A 337 18.67 -17.23 10.69
CA SER A 337 19.66 -18.10 11.37
C SER A 337 20.62 -18.80 10.40
N SER A 338 20.21 -19.04 9.15
CA SER A 338 21.07 -19.62 8.13
C SER A 338 21.88 -18.54 7.39
N ASP A 339 23.16 -18.80 7.15
CA ASP A 339 24.04 -17.88 6.40
C ASP A 339 23.49 -17.58 4.99
N GLU A 340 22.82 -18.55 4.37
CA GLU A 340 22.23 -18.38 3.04
C GLU A 340 21.01 -17.45 3.06
N ASN A 341 20.09 -17.59 4.04
CA ASN A 341 18.96 -16.66 4.18
C ASN A 341 19.43 -15.28 4.61
N ARG A 342 20.47 -15.18 5.46
CA ARG A 342 21.07 -13.90 5.84
C ARG A 342 21.67 -13.19 4.61
N ASN A 343 22.33 -13.93 3.73
CA ASN A 343 22.86 -13.39 2.47
C ASN A 343 21.73 -12.94 1.52
N LEU A 344 20.66 -13.73 1.37
CA LEU A 344 19.50 -13.34 0.55
C LEU A 344 18.77 -12.11 1.11
N LEU A 345 18.59 -12.04 2.43
CA LEU A 345 18.02 -10.86 3.10
C LEU A 345 18.89 -9.63 2.86
N ARG A 346 20.21 -9.77 2.97
CA ARG A 346 21.15 -8.70 2.65
C ARG A 346 20.98 -8.25 1.21
N ILE A 347 20.98 -9.16 0.23
CA ILE A 347 20.76 -8.83 -1.18
C ILE A 347 19.43 -8.08 -1.37
N MET A 348 18.35 -8.53 -0.73
CA MET A 348 17.04 -7.89 -0.79
C MET A 348 17.08 -6.45 -0.29
N ILE A 349 17.71 -6.19 0.87
CA ILE A 349 17.88 -4.85 1.44
C ILE A 349 18.73 -3.97 0.53
N LEU A 350 19.86 -4.49 0.03
CA LEU A 350 20.76 -3.75 -0.85
C LEU A 350 20.09 -3.35 -2.16
N LEU A 351 19.35 -4.28 -2.76
CA LEU A 351 18.60 -4.03 -3.99
C LEU A 351 17.52 -2.97 -3.75
N LEU A 352 16.79 -3.06 -2.64
CA LEU A 352 15.79 -2.05 -2.27
C LEU A 352 16.43 -0.67 -2.07
N LEU A 353 17.53 -0.59 -1.31
CA LEU A 353 18.23 0.69 -1.07
C LEU A 353 18.78 1.29 -2.37
N LEU A 354 19.31 0.46 -3.27
CA LEU A 354 19.83 0.90 -4.55
C LEU A 354 18.71 1.46 -5.44
N ILE A 355 17.60 0.73 -5.56
CA ILE A 355 16.46 1.19 -6.35
C ILE A 355 15.87 2.47 -5.75
N VAL A 356 15.62 2.49 -4.44
CA VAL A 356 15.06 3.67 -3.76
C VAL A 356 15.96 4.89 -3.92
N SER A 357 17.27 4.72 -3.74
CA SER A 357 18.22 5.82 -3.92
C SER A 357 18.23 6.32 -5.36
N SER A 358 18.22 5.42 -6.35
CA SER A 358 18.18 5.78 -7.77
C SER A 358 16.92 6.56 -8.13
N SER A 359 15.75 6.10 -7.70
CA SER A 359 14.48 6.75 -7.98
C SER A 359 14.30 8.07 -7.25
N PHE A 360 14.77 8.16 -6.01
CA PHE A 360 14.78 9.42 -5.26
C PHE A 360 15.65 10.48 -5.95
N ILE A 361 16.78 10.04 -6.51
CA ILE A 361 17.68 10.87 -7.29
C ILE A 361 17.04 11.36 -8.58
N GLU A 362 16.45 10.45 -9.36
CA GLU A 362 15.76 10.76 -10.62
C GLU A 362 14.61 11.76 -10.37
N MET A 363 13.87 11.55 -9.28
CA MET A 363 12.88 12.49 -8.80
C MET A 363 13.50 13.86 -8.48
N ILE A 364 14.58 13.96 -7.69
CA ILE A 364 15.24 15.25 -7.41
C ILE A 364 15.72 15.94 -8.69
N GLN A 365 16.23 15.19 -9.66
CA GLN A 365 16.65 15.74 -10.94
C GLN A 365 15.47 16.32 -11.74
N SER A 366 14.30 15.70 -11.67
CA SER A 366 13.08 16.26 -12.25
C SER A 366 12.58 17.52 -11.52
N LEU A 367 12.90 17.67 -10.22
CA LEU A 367 12.48 18.80 -9.38
C LEU A 367 13.29 20.07 -9.62
N ILE A 368 14.61 19.95 -9.80
CA ILE A 368 15.49 21.11 -9.89
C ILE A 368 16.03 21.22 -11.32
N PRO A 369 15.65 22.25 -12.10
CA PRO A 369 16.20 22.49 -13.44
C PRO A 369 17.64 23.01 -13.30
N VAL A 370 18.57 22.13 -12.95
CA VAL A 370 20.02 22.41 -12.80
C VAL A 370 20.75 21.83 -14.01
N PRO A 371 21.81 22.50 -14.51
CA PRO A 371 22.69 21.92 -15.52
C PRO A 371 23.17 20.51 -15.12
N GLN A 372 23.02 19.53 -16.03
CA GLN A 372 23.29 18.11 -15.81
C GLN A 372 24.63 17.80 -15.12
N MET A 373 25.67 18.61 -15.37
CA MET A 373 27.00 18.46 -14.77
C MET A 373 27.04 18.75 -13.26
N VAL A 374 26.24 19.73 -12.79
CA VAL A 374 26.16 20.10 -11.37
C VAL A 374 25.24 19.13 -10.64
N THR A 375 24.12 18.76 -11.24
CA THR A 375 23.22 17.73 -10.70
C THR A 375 23.95 16.41 -10.55
N ALA A 376 24.69 15.95 -11.57
CA ALA A 376 25.50 14.72 -11.50
C ALA A 376 26.56 14.76 -10.40
N SER A 377 27.18 15.92 -10.13
CA SER A 377 28.19 16.07 -9.09
C SER A 377 27.59 16.06 -7.68
N LEU A 378 26.49 16.79 -7.45
CA LEU A 378 25.72 16.76 -6.20
C LEU A 378 25.15 15.37 -5.91
N LEU A 379 24.72 14.70 -6.96
CA LEU A 379 24.16 13.36 -6.94
C LEU A 379 25.24 12.32 -6.67
N ALA A 380 26.45 12.45 -7.23
CA ALA A 380 27.58 11.60 -6.86
C ALA A 380 27.95 11.74 -5.38
N ILE A 381 27.85 12.96 -4.82
CA ILE A 381 28.02 13.20 -3.37
C ILE A 381 26.88 12.56 -2.56
N ALA A 382 25.63 12.71 -3.00
CA ALA A 382 24.48 12.08 -2.36
C ALA A 382 24.54 10.54 -2.41
N VAL A 383 24.90 9.97 -3.56
CA VAL A 383 25.11 8.53 -3.76
C VAL A 383 26.24 8.02 -2.88
N ALA A 384 27.39 8.70 -2.85
CA ALA A 384 28.50 8.32 -1.98
C ALA A 384 28.10 8.38 -0.50
N PHE A 385 27.25 9.34 -0.11
CA PHE A 385 26.69 9.43 1.23
C PHE A 385 25.71 8.28 1.53
N PHE A 386 24.80 7.95 0.61
CA PHE A 386 23.85 6.84 0.74
C PHE A 386 24.54 5.47 0.78
N ILE A 387 25.54 5.24 -0.08
CA ILE A 387 26.37 4.03 -0.07
C ILE A 387 27.15 3.92 1.25
N GLY A 388 27.67 5.03 1.78
CA GLY A 388 28.34 5.04 3.08
C GLY A 388 27.44 4.68 4.28
N TRP A 389 26.12 4.82 4.13
CA TRP A 389 25.13 4.42 5.15
C TRP A 389 24.63 2.99 4.98
N GLU A 390 24.93 2.32 3.85
CA GLU A 390 24.47 0.96 3.54
C GLU A 390 24.83 -0.04 4.63
N GLU A 391 26.10 -0.05 5.08
CA GLU A 391 26.56 -0.97 6.13
C GLU A 391 25.97 -0.64 7.50
N ARG A 392 25.70 0.64 7.77
CA ARG A 392 25.13 1.10 9.03
C ARG A 392 23.63 0.79 9.13
N ILE A 393 22.91 1.00 8.04
CA ILE A 393 21.50 0.65 7.90
C ILE A 393 21.35 -0.87 7.93
N THR A 394 22.12 -1.61 7.12
CA THR A 394 22.10 -3.08 7.11
C THR A 394 22.46 -3.64 8.49
N GLY A 395 23.48 -3.09 9.16
CA GLY A 395 23.83 -3.44 10.53
C GLY A 395 22.69 -3.18 11.51
N TRP A 396 22.01 -2.03 11.40
CA TRP A 396 20.84 -1.72 12.23
C TRP A 396 19.68 -2.70 12.02
N PHE A 397 19.38 -3.07 10.76
CA PHE A 397 18.35 -4.06 10.44
C PHE A 397 18.72 -5.48 10.91
N VAL A 398 20.00 -5.87 10.86
CA VAL A 398 20.43 -7.24 11.18
C VAL A 398 20.72 -7.43 12.68
N ASP A 399 21.35 -6.47 13.35
CA ASP A 399 21.83 -6.61 14.74
C ASP A 399 20.76 -6.28 15.80
N GLU A 400 19.80 -5.39 15.49
CA GLU A 400 18.67 -5.06 16.40
C GLU A 400 17.65 -6.20 16.51
N SER A 401 17.81 -7.25 15.69
CA SER A 401 16.95 -8.44 15.67
C SER A 401 17.18 -9.41 16.82
N THR A 402 18.11 -9.15 17.76
CA THR A 402 18.52 -10.07 18.84
C THR A 402 17.43 -10.31 19.90
N ASP A 403 16.50 -9.36 20.10
CA ASP A 403 15.26 -9.49 20.89
C ASP A 403 14.03 -9.20 20.01
N GLY A 404 13.78 -10.08 19.03
CA GLY A 404 12.72 -9.89 18.04
C GLY A 404 11.31 -9.80 18.64
N GLU A 405 10.46 -8.99 18.03
CA GLU A 405 9.09 -8.77 18.46
C GLU A 405 8.23 -10.05 18.31
N THR A 406 7.43 -10.36 19.34
CA THR A 406 6.67 -11.62 19.40
C THR A 406 5.41 -11.55 18.56
N VAL A 407 5.37 -12.32 17.46
CA VAL A 407 4.14 -12.73 16.78
C VAL A 407 3.83 -14.14 17.23
N SER A 408 2.66 -14.34 17.82
CA SER A 408 2.14 -15.66 18.19
C SER A 408 0.83 -15.92 17.47
N GLY A 409 0.66 -17.12 16.96
CA GLY A 409 -0.59 -17.56 16.35
C GLY A 409 -0.74 -19.07 16.44
N ASP A 410 -1.83 -19.57 15.87
CA ASP A 410 -2.17 -20.98 15.96
C ASP A 410 -1.26 -21.87 15.09
N HIS A 411 -1.25 -23.17 15.39
CA HIS A 411 -0.44 -24.12 14.62
C HIS A 411 -1.01 -24.32 13.21
N ILE A 412 -0.25 -23.88 12.19
CA ILE A 412 -0.63 -23.98 10.78
C ILE A 412 -0.13 -25.30 10.16
N LEU A 413 -1.02 -26.03 9.50
CA LEU A 413 -0.71 -27.24 8.75
C LEU A 413 0.22 -26.96 7.58
N ALA A 414 1.29 -27.75 7.43
CA ALA A 414 2.28 -27.57 6.37
C ALA A 414 1.69 -27.59 4.93
N GLN A 415 0.60 -28.35 4.73
CA GLN A 415 -0.09 -28.41 3.44
C GLN A 415 -0.75 -27.07 3.06
N SER A 416 -1.11 -26.24 4.04
CA SER A 416 -1.75 -24.94 3.82
C SER A 416 -0.85 -23.95 3.09
N PHE A 417 0.47 -24.02 3.30
CA PHE A 417 1.45 -23.14 2.63
C PHE A 417 1.46 -23.35 1.11
N SER A 418 1.57 -24.61 0.67
CA SER A 418 1.57 -24.97 -0.75
C SER A 418 0.20 -24.68 -1.39
N LYS A 419 -0.90 -25.03 -0.71
CA LYS A 419 -2.26 -24.73 -1.19
C LYS A 419 -2.48 -23.24 -1.40
N PHE A 420 -2.06 -22.41 -0.45
CA PHE A 420 -2.18 -20.96 -0.55
C PHE A 420 -1.38 -20.42 -1.74
N THR A 421 -0.13 -20.86 -1.91
CA THR A 421 0.73 -20.39 -3.00
C THR A 421 0.16 -20.79 -4.37
N VAL A 422 -0.31 -22.03 -4.52
CA VAL A 422 -0.97 -22.50 -5.74
C VAL A 422 -2.25 -21.71 -6.01
N LEU A 423 -3.07 -21.48 -4.99
CA LEU A 423 -4.29 -20.68 -5.12
C LEU A 423 -3.98 -19.27 -5.64
N MET A 424 -3.00 -18.58 -5.07
CA MET A 424 -2.65 -17.23 -5.49
C MET A 424 -2.10 -17.20 -6.92
N SER A 425 -1.29 -18.18 -7.32
CA SER A 425 -0.86 -18.33 -8.72
C SER A 425 -2.04 -18.51 -9.67
N VAL A 426 -3.01 -19.35 -9.29
CA VAL A 426 -4.23 -19.57 -10.08
C VAL A 426 -5.08 -18.30 -10.17
N VAL A 427 -5.22 -17.55 -9.07
CA VAL A 427 -5.94 -16.27 -9.04
C VAL A 427 -5.29 -15.26 -9.97
N LEU A 428 -3.96 -15.17 -10.00
CA LEU A 428 -3.25 -14.25 -10.89
C LEU A 428 -3.49 -14.59 -12.37
N VAL A 429 -3.38 -15.87 -12.75
CA VAL A 429 -3.69 -16.33 -14.12
C VAL A 429 -5.17 -16.11 -14.45
N TYR A 430 -6.05 -16.33 -13.48
CA TYR A 430 -7.47 -16.09 -13.61
C TYR A 430 -7.79 -14.62 -13.89
N ILE A 431 -7.22 -13.67 -13.13
CA ILE A 431 -7.42 -12.23 -13.33
C ILE A 431 -7.02 -11.83 -14.74
N ILE A 432 -5.88 -12.32 -15.24
CA ILE A 432 -5.43 -12.04 -16.61
C ILE A 432 -6.43 -12.61 -17.62
N SER A 433 -6.76 -13.90 -17.49
CA SER A 433 -7.59 -14.61 -18.47
C SER A 433 -9.01 -14.05 -18.53
N ILE A 434 -9.60 -13.74 -17.38
CA ILE A 434 -10.97 -13.26 -17.28
C ILE A 434 -11.07 -11.82 -17.81
N SER A 435 -10.11 -10.96 -17.48
CA SER A 435 -10.10 -9.57 -17.97
C SER A 435 -10.05 -9.48 -19.49
N TRP A 436 -9.21 -10.30 -20.13
CA TRP A 436 -9.15 -10.40 -21.59
C TRP A 436 -10.44 -10.96 -22.20
N LEU A 437 -11.04 -11.99 -21.59
CA LEU A 437 -12.31 -12.55 -22.05
C LEU A 437 -13.43 -11.50 -22.02
N PHE A 438 -13.58 -10.79 -20.89
CA PHE A 438 -14.63 -9.80 -20.69
C PHE A 438 -14.49 -8.60 -21.63
N ALA A 439 -13.26 -8.11 -21.82
CA ALA A 439 -13.01 -7.03 -22.76
C ALA A 439 -13.28 -7.46 -24.21
N ALA A 440 -12.90 -8.69 -24.60
CA ALA A 440 -13.19 -9.23 -25.93
C ALA A 440 -14.69 -9.46 -26.19
N MET A 441 -15.47 -9.71 -25.13
CA MET A 441 -16.92 -9.83 -25.19
C MET A 441 -17.64 -8.47 -25.25
N GLY A 442 -16.93 -7.34 -25.09
CA GLY A 442 -17.52 -6.01 -25.03
C GLY A 442 -18.45 -5.82 -23.83
N VAL A 443 -18.20 -6.52 -22.72
CA VAL A 443 -19.07 -6.43 -21.53
C VAL A 443 -18.94 -5.04 -20.91
N GLY A 444 -20.06 -4.33 -20.86
CA GLY A 444 -20.16 -2.98 -20.30
C GLY A 444 -19.86 -1.83 -21.28
N ALA A 445 -19.60 -2.13 -22.56
CA ALA A 445 -19.48 -1.16 -23.65
C ALA A 445 -20.80 -0.92 -24.39
#